data_AF-A0A531JK64-F1
#
_entry.id   AF-A0A531JK64-F1
#
_cell.length_a   1.000
_cell.length_b   1.000
_cell.length_c   1.000
_cell.angle_alpha   90.00
_cell.angle_beta   90.00
_cell.angle_gamma   90.00
#
_symmetry.space_group_name_H-M   'P 1'
#
loop_
_entity.id
_entity.type
_entity.pdbx_description
1 polymer ?
#
loop_
_entity_poly.entity_id
_entity_poly.type
_entity_poly.pdbx_seq_one_letter_code
_entity_poly.pdbx_strand_id
1 'polypeptide(L)'
;EFDDIGFELHRGEILGFYGLVGAGRSEVMQAISGITRTSSGTITLEGKAIVPKSAADSIDAGIVYVPEERGKQGVVIGLPIFQNISLPSLKRTSKSGMLRLAEEFALARSYTER
;
A
#
# COMPACT_ATOMS: atom_id res chain seq x y z
N GLU A 1 -0.23 -13.77 17.12
CA GLU A 1 -0.06 -13.98 15.66
C GLU A 1 1.28 -13.46 15.13
N PHE A 2 2.10 -12.81 15.96
CA PHE A 2 3.53 -12.61 15.71
C PHE A 2 4.34 -12.94 16.94
N ASP A 3 5.59 -13.38 16.75
CA ASP A 3 6.59 -13.16 17.80
C ASP A 3 8.03 -12.98 17.28
N ASP A 4 8.69 -12.01 17.89
CA ASP A 4 10.04 -11.42 17.72
C ASP A 4 10.65 -11.25 16.31
N ILE A 5 9.88 -10.71 15.35
CA ILE A 5 10.39 -10.49 13.98
C ILE A 5 11.29 -9.25 13.90
N GLY A 6 12.55 -9.48 13.57
CA GLY A 6 13.55 -8.46 13.21
C GLY A 6 14.21 -8.77 11.87
N PHE A 7 14.18 -7.80 10.96
CA PHE A 7 14.92 -7.81 9.71
C PHE A 7 15.26 -6.38 9.31
N GLU A 8 16.30 -6.23 8.51
CA GLU A 8 16.66 -4.98 7.87
C GLU A 8 16.58 -5.18 6.36
N LEU A 9 16.11 -4.14 5.67
CA LEU A 9 16.04 -4.11 4.21
C LEU A 9 16.73 -2.84 3.74
N HIS A 10 17.80 -2.98 2.96
CA HIS A 10 18.51 -1.83 2.42
C HIS A 10 17.91 -1.35 1.10
N ARG A 11 18.24 -0.12 0.74
CA ARG A 11 17.85 0.47 -0.54
C ARG A 11 18.35 -0.40 -1.70
N GLY A 12 17.42 -0.86 -2.54
CA GLY A 12 17.71 -1.65 -3.74
C GLY A 12 17.71 -3.17 -3.52
N GLU A 13 17.53 -3.63 -2.28
CA GLU A 13 17.39 -5.06 -1.98
C GLU A 13 15.97 -5.56 -2.23
N ILE A 14 15.86 -6.87 -2.51
CA ILE A 14 14.59 -7.59 -2.57
C ILE A 14 14.63 -8.67 -1.49
N LEU A 15 13.77 -8.53 -0.47
CA LEU A 15 13.63 -9.50 0.61
C LEU A 15 12.41 -10.39 0.38
N GLY A 16 12.63 -11.71 0.38
CA GLY A 16 11.57 -12.71 0.25
C GLY A 16 11.16 -13.29 1.61
N PHE A 17 9.86 -13.34 1.87
CA PHE A 17 9.28 -14.03 3.04
C PHE A 17 8.65 -15.36 2.61
N TYR A 18 9.07 -16.46 3.23
CA TYR A 18 8.54 -17.80 2.96
C TYR A 18 8.14 -18.49 4.27
N GLY A 19 7.25 -19.48 4.16
CA GLY A 19 6.65 -20.15 5.31
C GLY A 19 5.36 -20.84 4.93
N LEU A 20 4.90 -21.74 5.80
CA LEU A 20 3.62 -22.43 5.62
C LEU A 20 2.44 -21.45 5.67
N VAL A 21 1.27 -21.90 5.24
CA VAL A 21 0.03 -21.16 5.44
C VAL A 21 -0.20 -21.00 6.95
N GLY A 22 -0.53 -19.79 7.39
CA GLY A 22 -0.66 -19.44 8.80
C GLY A 22 0.66 -19.09 9.51
N ALA A 23 1.78 -18.99 8.79
CA ALA A 23 3.06 -18.58 9.36
C ALA A 23 3.18 -17.05 9.63
N GLY A 24 2.10 -16.28 9.42
CA GLY A 24 2.08 -14.83 9.70
C GLY A 24 2.62 -13.94 8.57
N ARG A 25 2.98 -14.48 7.40
CA ARG A 25 3.62 -13.68 6.32
C ARG A 25 2.77 -12.51 5.85
N SER A 26 1.51 -12.78 5.52
CA SER A 26 0.57 -11.78 5.01
C SER A 26 0.21 -10.79 6.12
N GLU A 27 0.12 -11.28 7.35
CA GLU A 27 -0.19 -10.51 8.54
C GLU A 27 0.96 -9.52 8.88
N VAL A 28 2.25 -9.86 8.64
CA VAL A 28 3.39 -8.94 8.84
C VAL A 28 3.25 -7.79 7.85
N MET A 29 3.03 -8.14 6.58
CA MET A 29 2.95 -7.15 5.51
C MET A 29 1.77 -6.21 5.72
N GLN A 30 0.63 -6.73 6.18
CA GLN A 30 -0.54 -5.92 6.55
C GLN A 30 -0.28 -5.02 7.77
N ALA A 31 0.53 -5.47 8.73
CA ALA A 31 0.92 -4.66 9.87
C ALA A 31 1.86 -3.50 9.47
N ILE A 32 2.86 -3.79 8.63
CA ILE A 32 3.76 -2.77 8.08
C ILE A 32 3.00 -1.76 7.22
N SER A 33 1.98 -2.22 6.48
CA SER A 33 1.15 -1.35 5.64
C SER A 33 0.04 -0.61 6.40
N GLY A 34 -0.08 -0.78 7.71
CA GLY A 34 -1.09 -0.10 8.53
C GLY A 34 -2.53 -0.57 8.29
N ILE A 35 -2.72 -1.76 7.68
CA ILE A 35 -4.03 -2.41 7.54
C ILE A 35 -4.42 -3.06 8.87
N THR A 36 -3.47 -3.73 9.49
CA THR A 36 -3.62 -4.36 10.80
C THR A 36 -2.78 -3.59 11.82
N ARG A 37 -3.32 -3.37 13.03
CA ARG A 37 -2.60 -2.63 14.07
C ARG A 37 -1.56 -3.53 14.74
N THR A 38 -0.32 -3.07 14.85
CA THR A 38 0.72 -3.74 15.63
C THR A 38 0.40 -3.70 17.12
N SER A 39 0.63 -4.81 17.82
CA SER A 39 0.50 -4.90 19.28
C SER A 39 1.74 -4.35 20.02
N SER A 40 2.92 -4.55 19.43
CA SER A 40 4.23 -4.22 19.98
C SER A 40 5.28 -4.16 18.86
N GLY A 41 6.51 -3.75 19.18
CA GLY A 41 7.62 -3.63 18.22
C GLY A 41 7.77 -2.23 17.61
N THR A 42 8.79 -2.06 16.78
CA THR A 42 9.14 -0.78 16.16
C THR A 42 9.43 -0.95 14.68
N ILE A 43 8.97 -0.01 13.86
CA ILE A 43 9.30 0.06 12.45
C ILE A 43 10.06 1.37 12.23
N THR A 44 11.22 1.28 11.58
CA THR A 44 11.97 2.47 11.14
C THR A 44 12.12 2.45 9.64
N LEU A 45 11.92 3.61 9.01
CA LEU A 45 12.13 3.81 7.59
C LEU A 45 13.09 4.97 7.42
N GLU A 46 14.23 4.72 6.77
CA GLU A 46 15.30 5.71 6.57
C GLU A 46 15.73 6.40 7.89
N GLY A 47 15.83 5.62 8.97
CA GLY A 47 16.21 6.09 10.31
C GLY A 47 15.11 6.81 11.09
N LYS A 48 13.90 6.96 10.53
CA LYS A 48 12.76 7.58 11.22
C LYS A 48 11.77 6.52 11.69
N ALA A 49 11.38 6.57 12.96
CA ALA A 49 10.32 5.73 13.48
C ALA A 49 8.97 6.06 12.80
N ILE A 50 8.28 5.02 12.34
CA ILE A 50 6.94 5.12 11.75
C ILE A 50 5.97 4.20 12.47
N VAL A 51 4.72 4.65 12.59
CA VAL A 51 3.62 3.85 13.15
C VAL A 51 2.39 4.08 12.29
N PRO A 52 2.32 3.46 11.09
CA PRO A 52 1.18 3.62 10.20
C PRO A 52 -0.10 3.10 10.88
N LYS A 53 -1.16 3.91 10.90
CA LYS A 53 -2.47 3.53 11.46
C LYS A 53 -3.52 3.33 10.37
N SER A 54 -3.14 3.57 9.12
CA SER A 54 -3.96 3.38 7.94
C SER A 54 -3.08 3.12 6.72
N ALA A 55 -3.69 2.59 5.64
CA ALA A 55 -3.02 2.48 4.35
C ALA A 55 -2.57 3.86 3.80
N ALA A 56 -3.30 4.93 4.10
CA ALA A 56 -2.94 6.28 3.68
C ALA A 56 -1.65 6.75 4.37
N ASP A 57 -1.48 6.49 5.66
CA ASP A 57 -0.26 6.82 6.41
C ASP A 57 0.96 6.12 5.83
N SER A 58 0.80 4.84 5.45
CA SER A 58 1.87 4.05 4.81
C SER A 58 2.26 4.63 3.46
N ILE A 59 1.27 4.99 2.63
CA ILE A 59 1.51 5.60 1.32
C ILE A 59 2.22 6.95 1.47
N ASP A 60 1.81 7.78 2.43
CA ASP A 60 2.47 9.07 2.72
C ASP A 60 3.91 8.87 3.22
N ALA A 61 4.21 7.72 3.86
CA ALA A 61 5.57 7.31 4.22
C ALA A 61 6.35 6.65 3.08
N GLY A 62 5.73 6.43 1.91
CA GLY A 62 6.37 5.79 0.75
C GLY A 62 6.26 4.25 0.71
N ILE A 63 5.43 3.65 1.56
CA ILE A 63 5.16 2.21 1.62
C ILE A 63 3.87 1.92 0.85
N VAL A 64 3.93 0.99 -0.10
CA VAL A 64 2.77 0.53 -0.87
C VAL A 64 2.58 -0.97 -0.66
N TYR A 65 1.33 -1.40 -0.51
CA TYR A 65 0.98 -2.80 -0.30
C TYR A 65 0.11 -3.31 -1.43
N VAL A 66 0.51 -4.47 -1.99
CA VAL A 66 -0.27 -5.21 -2.97
C VAL A 66 -0.82 -6.46 -2.28
N PRO A 67 -2.14 -6.58 -2.10
CA PRO A 67 -2.73 -7.70 -1.38
C PRO A 67 -2.65 -8.99 -2.19
N GLU A 68 -2.62 -10.12 -1.49
CA GLU A 68 -2.66 -11.47 -2.05
C GLU A 68 -3.93 -11.68 -2.90
N GLU A 69 -5.10 -11.35 -2.36
CA GLU A 69 -6.37 -11.38 -3.09
C GLU A 69 -6.64 -10.06 -3.83
N ARG A 70 -5.79 -9.75 -4.82
CA ARG A 70 -5.88 -8.49 -5.60
C ARG A 70 -7.28 -8.18 -6.15
N GLY A 71 -8.04 -9.19 -6.57
CA GLY A 71 -9.37 -8.99 -7.16
C GLY A 71 -10.42 -8.54 -6.15
N LYS A 72 -10.26 -8.92 -4.87
CA LYS A 72 -11.19 -8.55 -3.81
C LYS A 72 -10.72 -7.32 -3.02
N GLN A 73 -9.41 -7.16 -2.87
CA GLN A 73 -8.82 -6.19 -1.95
C GLN A 73 -8.02 -5.08 -2.65
N GLY A 74 -7.55 -5.32 -3.88
CA GLY A 74 -6.66 -4.41 -4.59
C GLY A 74 -7.33 -3.54 -5.66
N VAL A 75 -8.53 -3.91 -6.12
CA VAL A 75 -9.25 -3.21 -7.18
C VAL A 75 -10.75 -3.19 -6.92
N VAL A 76 -11.42 -2.20 -7.50
CA VAL A 76 -12.88 -2.14 -7.58
C VAL A 76 -13.28 -2.72 -8.94
N ILE A 77 -13.71 -3.98 -8.95
CA ILE A 77 -14.01 -4.74 -10.17
C ILE A 77 -15.10 -4.08 -11.03
N GLY A 78 -16.06 -3.40 -10.40
CA GLY A 78 -17.11 -2.67 -11.11
C GLY A 78 -16.64 -1.39 -11.82
N LEU A 79 -15.41 -0.96 -11.59
CA LEU A 79 -14.86 0.25 -12.20
C LEU A 79 -13.97 -0.08 -13.41
N PRO A 80 -13.98 0.76 -14.45
CA PRO A 80 -12.98 0.73 -15.51
C PRO A 80 -11.54 0.80 -14.99
N ILE A 81 -10.60 0.32 -15.81
CA ILE A 81 -9.16 0.31 -15.49
C ILE A 81 -8.65 1.72 -15.17
N PHE A 82 -9.01 2.73 -15.97
CA PHE A 82 -8.51 4.10 -15.77
C PHE A 82 -8.93 4.68 -14.40
N GLN A 83 -10.11 4.31 -13.90
CA GLN A 83 -10.58 4.75 -12.58
C GLN A 83 -9.86 4.00 -11.47
N ASN A 84 -9.60 2.70 -11.63
CA ASN A 84 -8.78 1.97 -10.66
C ASN A 84 -7.36 2.56 -10.54
N ILE A 85 -6.78 2.99 -11.67
CA ILE A 85 -5.45 3.61 -11.71
C ILE A 85 -5.44 4.99 -11.01
N SER A 86 -6.47 5.81 -11.23
CA SER A 86 -6.55 7.16 -10.66
C SER A 86 -6.98 7.18 -9.18
N LEU A 87 -7.67 6.14 -8.70
CA LEU A 87 -8.32 6.11 -7.39
C LEU A 87 -7.40 6.42 -6.20
N PRO A 88 -6.15 5.90 -6.11
CA PRO A 88 -5.25 6.28 -5.02
C PRO A 88 -4.83 7.75 -5.06
N SER A 89 -5.07 8.43 -6.19
CA SER A 89 -4.68 9.81 -6.46
C SER A 89 -5.86 10.79 -6.45
N LEU A 90 -7.00 10.43 -5.84
CA LEU A 90 -8.19 11.28 -5.82
C LEU A 90 -7.94 12.72 -5.34
N LYS A 91 -7.02 12.93 -4.38
CA LYS A 91 -6.62 14.28 -3.93
C LYS A 91 -6.04 15.15 -5.06
N ARG A 92 -5.44 14.54 -6.09
CA ARG A 92 -4.84 15.22 -7.25
C ARG A 92 -5.83 15.42 -8.40
N THR A 93 -6.82 14.55 -8.50
CA THR A 93 -7.78 14.54 -9.62
C THR A 93 -9.17 15.09 -9.24
N SER A 94 -9.34 15.56 -8.01
CA SER A 94 -10.59 16.11 -7.49
C SER A 94 -10.41 17.54 -6.97
N LYS A 95 -11.43 18.38 -7.13
CA LYS A 95 -11.48 19.74 -6.60
C LYS A 95 -12.78 19.96 -5.85
N SER A 96 -12.69 20.43 -4.60
CA SER A 96 -13.85 20.70 -3.74
C SER A 96 -14.82 19.51 -3.63
N GLY A 97 -14.29 18.29 -3.58
CA GLY A 97 -15.08 17.05 -3.50
C GLY A 97 -15.65 16.55 -4.83
N MET A 98 -15.44 17.28 -5.94
CA MET A 98 -15.87 16.85 -7.27
C MET A 98 -14.70 16.31 -8.10
N LEU A 99 -14.89 15.14 -8.70
CA LEU A 99 -13.90 14.53 -9.58
C LEU A 99 -13.78 15.33 -10.88
N ARG A 100 -12.55 15.59 -11.32
CA ARG A 100 -12.26 16.26 -12.59
C ARG A 100 -11.84 15.22 -13.62
N LEU A 101 -12.81 14.74 -14.39
CA LEU A 101 -12.62 13.64 -15.36
C LEU A 101 -11.43 13.87 -16.31
N ALA A 102 -11.22 15.11 -16.77
CA ALA A 102 -10.08 15.43 -17.63
C ALA A 102 -8.73 15.15 -16.95
N GLU A 103 -8.60 15.44 -15.65
CA GLU A 103 -7.38 15.19 -14.88
C GLU A 103 -7.21 13.70 -14.56
N GLU A 104 -8.32 13.00 -14.30
CA GLU A 104 -8.34 11.55 -14.15
C GLU A 104 -7.84 10.84 -15.42
N PHE A 105 -8.41 11.17 -16.59
CA PHE A 105 -8.01 10.56 -17.86
C PHE A 105 -6.55 10.87 -18.21
N ALA A 106 -6.11 12.11 -17.99
CA ALA A 106 -4.72 12.49 -18.23
C ALA A 106 -3.75 11.70 -17.32
N LEU A 107 -4.08 11.57 -16.03
CA LEU A 107 -3.28 10.81 -15.08
C LEU A 107 -3.22 9.33 -15.44
N ALA A 108 -4.38 8.71 -15.68
CA ALA A 108 -4.45 7.31 -16.03
C ALA A 108 -3.62 7.00 -17.29
N ARG A 109 -3.72 7.85 -18.31
CA ARG A 109 -2.91 7.72 -19.54
C ARG A 109 -1.40 7.79 -19.25
N SER A 110 -0.98 8.76 -18.44
CA SER A 110 0.44 8.94 -18.09
C SER A 110 1.05 7.74 -17.36
N TYR A 111 0.23 6.99 -16.61
CA TYR A 111 0.67 5.79 -15.89
C TYR A 111 0.64 4.55 -16.77
N THR A 112 -0.15 4.53 -17.85
CA THR A 112 -0.19 3.43 -18.81
C THR A 112 0.85 3.52 -19.93
N GLU A 113 1.42 4.71 -20.17
CA GLU A 113 2.43 4.94 -21.21
C GLU A 113 3.88 4.70 -20.75
N ARG A 114 4.10 4.43 -19.45
CA ARG A 114 5.41 4.20 -18.85
C ARG A 114 5.75 2.72 -18.68
#